data_AF-A0A4R6R215-F1
#
_entry.id   AF-A0A4R6R215-F1
#
_cell.length_a   1.000
_cell.length_b   1.000
_cell.length_c   1.000
_cell.angle_alpha   90.00
_cell.angle_beta   90.00
_cell.angle_gamma   90.00
#
_symmetry.space_group_name_H-M   'P 1'
#
loop_
_entity.id
_entity.type
_entity.pdbx_description
1 polymer ?
#
loop_
_entity_poly.entity_id
_entity_poly.type
_entity_poly.pdbx_seq_one_letter_code
_entity_poly.pdbx_strand_id
1 'polypeptide(L)'
;MQVGPSHLQQNRNAVCRSAPRLVLCMWIAGLASAAHVLAQTTTKLSAQQAEKWRATGGQATQSASTAAATPDDVPLEDYLALLAQISPAARDGAQAYLRAFAQRCGRPLTALELRKAIAQGSGDPVLMGMVSASHPSQLAQRDALLNQLSQRIRCDGQGQP
;
A
#
# COMPACT_ATOMS: atom_id res chain seq x y z
N MET A 1 -3.93 56.00 -7.10
CA MET A 1 -2.68 55.72 -6.35
C MET A 1 -3.02 54.64 -5.32
N GLN A 2 -2.91 53.36 -5.71
CA GLN A 2 -2.03 52.30 -5.14
C GLN A 2 -2.34 51.96 -3.65
N VAL A 3 -3.04 50.85 -3.34
CA VAL A 3 -2.53 49.47 -3.01
C VAL A 3 -1.42 49.52 -1.94
N GLY A 4 -1.44 48.88 -0.77
CA GLY A 4 -2.22 47.85 -0.06
C GLY A 4 -1.46 47.57 1.27
N PRO A 5 -1.99 46.81 2.25
CA PRO A 5 -1.33 46.66 3.56
C PRO A 5 -0.19 45.63 3.55
N SER A 6 1.01 46.10 3.91
CA SER A 6 2.25 45.34 4.07
C SER A 6 2.37 44.76 5.48
N HIS A 7 2.12 43.46 5.68
CA HIS A 7 2.43 42.82 6.96
C HIS A 7 2.65 41.29 6.91
N LEU A 8 3.53 40.79 6.02
CA LEU A 8 3.91 39.36 6.03
C LEU A 8 5.33 39.07 5.52
N GLN A 9 6.29 39.96 5.75
CA GLN A 9 7.62 39.85 5.10
C GLN A 9 8.82 40.21 6.01
N GLN A 10 8.74 39.99 7.33
CA GLN A 10 9.83 40.40 8.25
C GLN A 10 10.18 39.36 9.32
N ASN A 11 10.51 38.13 8.90
CA ASN A 11 11.37 37.22 9.66
C ASN A 11 12.02 36.24 8.67
N ARG A 12 12.96 36.65 7.79
CA ARG A 12 14.32 37.14 8.09
C ARG A 12 14.90 36.44 9.31
N ASN A 13 15.53 35.29 9.09
CA ASN A 13 16.97 35.08 9.29
C ASN A 13 17.22 33.57 9.16
N ALA A 14 17.66 33.13 7.99
CA ALA A 14 19.08 33.03 7.64
C ALA A 14 19.67 31.69 8.11
N VAL A 15 19.92 30.79 7.16
CA VAL A 15 21.30 30.44 6.76
C VAL A 15 21.27 29.35 5.69
N CYS A 16 22.09 29.58 4.67
CA CYS A 16 22.34 28.80 3.46
C CYS A 16 22.74 27.34 3.69
N ARG A 17 22.15 26.40 2.93
CA ARG A 17 22.86 25.30 2.25
C ARG A 17 21.91 24.63 1.24
N SER A 18 21.97 25.00 -0.04
CA SER A 18 22.78 24.34 -1.08
C SER A 18 21.95 23.32 -1.90
N ALA A 19 22.02 23.47 -3.22
CA ALA A 19 21.17 22.87 -4.23
C ALA A 19 21.52 21.40 -4.55
N PRO A 20 20.54 20.63 -5.08
CA PRO A 20 20.83 19.59 -6.06
C PRO A 20 19.94 19.79 -7.30
N ARG A 21 20.06 20.95 -7.96
CA ARG A 21 19.48 21.21 -9.30
C ARG A 21 20.44 20.83 -10.45
N LEU A 22 21.40 19.95 -10.21
CA LEU A 22 22.40 19.53 -11.20
C LEU A 22 22.24 18.11 -11.75
N VAL A 23 21.32 17.29 -11.21
CA VAL A 23 21.03 15.96 -11.78
C VAL A 23 20.01 16.04 -12.94
N LEU A 24 19.31 17.17 -13.10
CA LEU A 24 18.30 17.37 -14.13
C LEU A 24 18.87 17.76 -15.52
N CYS A 25 20.17 18.04 -15.64
CA CYS A 25 20.78 18.48 -16.91
C CYS A 25 21.26 17.34 -17.83
N MET A 26 21.27 16.09 -17.37
CA MET A 26 21.81 14.96 -18.17
C MET A 26 20.80 14.30 -19.13
N TRP A 27 19.56 14.80 -19.24
CA TRP A 27 18.56 14.31 -20.21
C TRP A 27 18.42 15.17 -21.48
N ILE A 28 19.28 16.18 -21.68
CA ILE A 28 19.10 17.20 -22.73
C ILE A 28 20.03 17.00 -23.95
N ALA A 29 20.68 15.84 -24.10
CA ALA A 29 21.63 15.62 -25.21
C ALA A 29 21.41 14.28 -25.95
N GLY A 30 20.17 14.01 -26.35
CA GLY A 30 19.81 12.90 -27.24
C GLY A 30 18.91 13.37 -28.38
N LEU A 31 19.43 14.28 -29.22
CA LEU A 31 18.76 14.75 -30.44
C LEU A 31 18.67 13.62 -31.48
N ALA A 32 17.45 13.25 -31.88
CA ALA A 32 17.03 13.13 -33.28
C ALA A 32 15.62 12.51 -33.40
N SER A 33 14.62 13.34 -33.71
CA SER A 33 13.56 13.05 -34.68
C SER A 33 12.58 14.22 -34.71
N ALA A 34 12.73 15.05 -35.74
CA ALA A 34 11.82 16.14 -36.06
C ALA A 34 10.55 15.61 -36.74
N ALA A 35 9.48 16.42 -36.64
CA ALA A 35 8.20 16.33 -37.34
C ALA A 35 7.21 15.26 -36.84
N HIS A 36 6.19 15.69 -36.08
CA HIS A 36 4.87 15.97 -36.66
C HIS A 36 3.87 16.50 -35.61
N VAL A 37 3.27 17.63 -35.95
CA VAL A 37 1.83 17.93 -35.84
C VAL A 37 1.19 18.04 -34.45
N LEU A 38 0.79 19.29 -34.16
CA LEU A 38 -0.33 19.65 -33.30
C LEU A 38 -1.62 18.99 -33.82
N ALA A 39 -2.18 18.05 -33.06
CA ALA A 39 -3.62 17.82 -33.00
C ALA A 39 -3.95 16.75 -31.96
N GLN A 40 -4.71 17.15 -30.92
CA GLN A 40 -5.82 16.36 -30.34
C GLN A 40 -5.39 15.02 -29.69
N THR A 41 -5.45 14.89 -28.36
CA THR A 41 -6.66 14.31 -27.74
C THR A 41 -6.60 14.54 -26.23
N THR A 42 -7.27 15.60 -25.77
CA THR A 42 -7.85 15.57 -24.45
C THR A 42 -9.01 14.56 -24.47
N THR A 43 -9.23 13.86 -23.35
CA THR A 43 -10.43 13.06 -23.07
C THR A 43 -10.46 11.61 -23.56
N LYS A 44 -9.60 10.71 -23.04
CA LYS A 44 -9.97 9.29 -22.83
C LYS A 44 -8.98 8.47 -21.97
N LEU A 45 -8.55 8.95 -20.81
CA LEU A 45 -7.72 8.14 -19.89
C LEU A 45 -8.51 7.34 -18.83
N SER A 46 -9.85 7.33 -18.88
CA SER A 46 -10.68 6.51 -17.98
C SER A 46 -11.17 5.20 -18.60
N ALA A 47 -11.13 5.04 -19.93
CA ALA A 47 -11.51 3.79 -20.60
C ALA A 47 -10.36 2.76 -20.62
N GLN A 48 -9.13 3.21 -20.88
CA GLN A 48 -7.98 2.29 -21.00
C GLN A 48 -7.55 1.64 -19.68
N GLN A 49 -7.96 2.18 -18.53
CA GLN A 49 -7.68 1.56 -17.23
C GLN A 49 -8.60 0.36 -16.94
N ALA A 50 -9.71 0.20 -17.66
CA ALA A 50 -10.60 -0.95 -17.57
C ALA A 50 -10.16 -2.14 -18.45
N GLU A 51 -9.27 -1.91 -19.42
CA GLU A 51 -8.79 -2.96 -20.35
C GLU A 51 -7.49 -3.62 -19.88
N LYS A 52 -6.70 -2.95 -19.03
CA LYS A 52 -5.52 -3.57 -18.41
C LYS A 52 -5.86 -4.75 -17.48
N TRP A 53 -7.10 -4.84 -17.01
CA TRP A 53 -7.59 -5.97 -16.21
C TRP A 53 -8.20 -7.11 -17.07
N ARG A 54 -8.34 -6.93 -18.39
CA ARG A 54 -8.99 -7.94 -19.27
C ARG A 54 -8.05 -8.88 -20.01
N ALA A 55 -6.73 -8.78 -19.80
CA ALA A 55 -5.74 -9.64 -20.47
C ALA A 55 -5.11 -10.72 -19.58
N THR A 56 -5.65 -10.96 -18.37
CA THR A 56 -5.22 -12.06 -17.48
C THR A 56 -6.41 -12.97 -17.14
N GLY A 57 -7.31 -13.17 -18.10
CA GLY A 57 -8.42 -14.12 -18.01
C GLY A 57 -8.19 -15.29 -18.97
N GLY A 58 -7.16 -16.11 -18.72
CA GLY A 58 -6.78 -17.22 -19.59
C GLY A 58 -6.23 -18.40 -18.81
N GLN A 59 -7.14 -19.29 -18.42
CA GLN A 59 -6.92 -20.73 -18.14
C GLN A 59 -6.08 -21.11 -16.90
N ALA A 60 -6.79 -21.43 -15.82
CA ALA A 60 -6.40 -22.52 -14.92
C ALA A 60 -7.66 -23.32 -14.56
N THR A 61 -8.11 -24.19 -15.46
CA THR A 61 -8.98 -25.32 -15.14
C THR A 61 -8.17 -26.35 -14.36
N GLN A 62 -8.51 -26.51 -13.06
CA GLN A 62 -8.96 -27.77 -12.42
C GLN A 62 -8.22 -29.06 -12.83
N SER A 63 -7.70 -29.95 -11.97
CA SER A 63 -8.12 -30.40 -10.65
C SER A 63 -7.10 -31.41 -10.09
N ALA A 64 -6.96 -31.49 -8.76
CA ALA A 64 -6.72 -32.77 -8.07
C ALA A 64 -7.21 -32.68 -6.61
N SER A 65 -8.41 -33.22 -6.40
CA SER A 65 -8.96 -33.87 -5.20
C SER A 65 -8.57 -33.40 -3.80
N THR A 66 -9.57 -32.81 -3.13
CA THR A 66 -10.13 -33.29 -1.85
C THR A 66 -9.17 -34.03 -0.91
N ALA A 67 -8.46 -33.27 -0.09
CA ALA A 67 -8.88 -33.26 1.31
C ALA A 67 -9.62 -31.95 1.50
N ALA A 68 -10.73 -31.94 2.23
CA ALA A 68 -11.11 -30.71 2.90
C ALA A 68 -9.96 -30.42 3.88
N ALA A 69 -8.87 -29.81 3.38
CA ALA A 69 -7.91 -29.15 4.23
C ALA A 69 -8.79 -28.23 5.04
N THR A 70 -8.84 -28.51 6.34
CA THR A 70 -9.53 -27.57 7.21
C THR A 70 -8.87 -26.23 6.92
N PRO A 71 -9.61 -25.11 6.87
CA PRO A 71 -8.99 -23.83 6.58
C PRO A 71 -7.76 -23.59 7.48
N ASP A 72 -7.70 -24.27 8.63
CA ASP A 72 -6.56 -24.40 9.55
C ASP A 72 -5.21 -24.80 8.91
N ASP A 73 -5.19 -25.71 7.95
CA ASP A 73 -3.98 -26.31 7.37
C ASP A 73 -3.29 -25.44 6.30
N VAL A 74 -3.85 -24.27 5.96
CA VAL A 74 -3.26 -23.37 4.96
C VAL A 74 -2.04 -22.66 5.56
N PRO A 75 -0.83 -22.83 5.00
CA PRO A 75 0.36 -22.15 5.50
C PRO A 75 0.26 -20.64 5.31
N LEU A 76 0.95 -19.89 6.17
CA LEU A 76 0.81 -18.44 6.25
C LEU A 76 1.09 -17.73 4.92
N GLU A 77 2.11 -18.16 4.18
CA GLU A 77 2.48 -17.55 2.89
C GLU A 77 1.41 -17.77 1.81
N ASP A 78 0.83 -18.97 1.72
CA ASP A 78 -0.30 -19.23 0.81
C ASP A 78 -1.51 -18.38 1.18
N TYR A 79 -1.77 -18.20 2.48
CA TYR A 79 -2.84 -17.31 2.92
C TYR A 79 -2.58 -15.84 2.55
N LEU A 80 -1.33 -15.36 2.67
CA LEU A 80 -0.95 -14.02 2.20
C LEU A 80 -1.04 -13.89 0.67
N ALA A 81 -0.78 -14.97 -0.08
CA ALA A 81 -0.96 -14.99 -1.54
C ALA A 81 -2.45 -14.88 -1.92
N LEU A 82 -3.35 -15.52 -1.16
CA LEU A 82 -4.80 -15.33 -1.32
C LEU A 82 -5.21 -13.87 -1.04
N LEU A 83 -4.66 -13.24 0.01
CA LEU A 83 -4.95 -11.83 0.29
C LEU A 83 -4.49 -10.91 -0.84
N ALA A 84 -3.35 -11.18 -1.47
CA ALA A 84 -2.88 -10.38 -2.62
C ALA A 84 -3.80 -10.47 -3.84
N GLN A 85 -4.47 -11.61 -4.05
CA GLN A 85 -5.46 -11.76 -5.12
C GLN A 85 -6.70 -10.88 -4.87
N ILE A 86 -7.07 -10.68 -3.62
CA ILE A 86 -8.17 -9.78 -3.23
C ILE A 86 -7.72 -8.32 -3.39
N SER A 87 -6.60 -7.96 -2.77
CA SER A 87 -5.92 -6.69 -3.04
C SER A 87 -4.46 -6.72 -2.55
N PRO A 88 -3.54 -6.03 -3.25
CA PRO A 88 -2.17 -5.86 -2.76
C PRO A 88 -2.13 -5.21 -1.37
N ALA A 89 -3.02 -4.25 -1.10
CA ALA A 89 -3.09 -3.56 0.19
C ALA A 89 -3.48 -4.50 1.35
N ALA A 90 -4.32 -5.51 1.10
CA ALA A 90 -4.67 -6.51 2.10
C ALA A 90 -3.46 -7.34 2.52
N ARG A 91 -2.66 -7.82 1.55
CA ARG A 91 -1.41 -8.53 1.83
C ARG A 91 -0.42 -7.64 2.58
N ASP A 92 -0.18 -6.43 2.07
CA ASP A 92 0.79 -5.51 2.65
C ASP A 92 0.41 -5.10 4.08
N GLY A 93 -0.88 -4.83 4.32
CA GLY A 93 -1.41 -4.55 5.66
C GLY A 93 -1.30 -5.72 6.62
N ALA A 94 -1.62 -6.94 6.15
CA ALA A 94 -1.44 -8.15 6.95
C ALA A 94 0.04 -8.40 7.29
N GLN A 95 0.96 -8.22 6.33
CA GLN A 95 2.41 -8.33 6.59
C GLN A 95 2.91 -7.25 7.56
N ALA A 96 2.37 -6.03 7.50
CA ALA A 96 2.67 -4.99 8.48
C ALA A 96 2.18 -5.40 9.88
N TYR A 97 0.99 -5.97 9.98
CA TYR A 97 0.43 -6.48 11.24
C TYR A 97 1.27 -7.63 11.81
N LEU A 98 1.64 -8.62 10.99
CA LEU A 98 2.50 -9.74 11.40
C LEU A 98 3.83 -9.26 11.99
N ARG A 99 4.51 -8.33 11.30
CA ARG A 99 5.77 -7.74 11.79
C ARG A 99 5.58 -6.98 13.09
N ALA A 100 4.56 -6.11 13.14
CA ALA A 100 4.28 -5.30 14.32
C ALA A 100 3.88 -6.16 15.52
N PHE A 101 3.13 -7.24 15.30
CA PHE A 101 2.77 -8.21 16.33
C PHE A 101 4.00 -8.94 16.86
N ALA A 102 4.88 -9.45 15.98
CA ALA A 102 6.12 -10.10 16.40
C ALA A 102 7.01 -9.18 17.23
N GLN A 103 7.12 -7.90 16.85
CA GLN A 103 7.88 -6.89 17.59
C GLN A 103 7.25 -6.57 18.96
N ARG A 104 5.92 -6.47 19.04
CA ARG A 104 5.19 -6.12 20.28
C ARG A 104 5.09 -7.27 21.27
N CYS A 105 4.83 -8.47 20.76
CA CYS A 105 4.42 -9.62 21.55
C CYS A 105 5.52 -10.69 21.67
N GLY A 106 6.67 -10.49 21.01
CA GLY A 106 7.82 -11.40 21.11
C GLY A 106 7.60 -12.79 20.50
N ARG A 107 6.51 -12.98 19.77
CA ARG A 107 6.16 -14.25 19.10
C ARG A 107 5.53 -13.99 17.74
N PRO A 108 5.77 -14.85 16.73
CA PRO A 108 5.07 -14.73 15.46
C PRO A 108 3.58 -15.05 15.62
N LEU A 109 2.73 -14.39 14.83
CA LEU A 109 1.31 -14.69 14.72
C LEU A 109 1.12 -15.87 13.76
N THR A 110 0.29 -16.84 14.13
CA THR A 110 0.00 -18.00 13.28
C THR A 110 -0.98 -17.68 12.14
N ALA A 111 -1.02 -18.53 11.11
CA ALA A 111 -2.00 -18.41 10.02
C ALA A 111 -3.45 -18.51 10.53
N LEU A 112 -3.70 -19.37 11.52
CA LEU A 112 -5.00 -19.49 12.17
C LEU A 112 -5.37 -18.20 12.92
N GLU A 113 -4.46 -17.64 13.72
CA GLU A 113 -4.71 -16.39 14.44
C GLU A 113 -4.97 -15.22 13.47
N LEU A 114 -4.23 -15.14 12.36
CA LEU A 114 -4.47 -14.13 11.32
C LEU A 114 -5.85 -14.30 10.67
N ARG A 115 -6.23 -15.53 10.34
CA ARG A 115 -7.55 -15.85 9.78
C ARG A 115 -8.67 -15.48 10.73
N LYS A 116 -8.55 -15.86 12.01
CA LYS A 116 -9.51 -15.45 13.06
C LYS A 116 -9.57 -13.93 13.16
N ALA A 117 -8.44 -13.24 13.20
CA ALA A 117 -8.39 -11.78 13.24
C ALA A 117 -9.07 -11.12 12.03
N ILE A 118 -9.10 -11.75 10.85
CA ILE A 118 -9.81 -11.21 9.68
C ILE A 118 -11.31 -11.55 9.72
N ALA A 119 -11.65 -12.77 10.12
CA ALA A 119 -13.01 -13.30 10.04
C ALA A 119 -13.90 -12.95 11.25
N GLN A 120 -13.32 -12.54 12.39
CA GLN A 120 -14.06 -12.23 13.60
C GLN A 120 -14.83 -10.92 13.45
N GLY A 121 -16.15 -10.98 13.28
CA GLY A 121 -16.99 -9.79 13.16
C GLY A 121 -16.60 -8.92 11.97
N SER A 122 -16.16 -7.68 12.23
CA SER A 122 -15.63 -6.77 11.20
C SER A 122 -14.11 -6.90 10.97
N GLY A 123 -13.50 -7.92 11.58
CA GLY A 123 -12.05 -8.08 11.68
C GLY A 123 -11.44 -7.29 12.84
N ASP A 124 -10.18 -7.60 13.16
CA ASP A 124 -9.38 -6.87 14.14
C ASP A 124 -9.19 -5.42 13.65
N PRO A 125 -9.57 -4.41 14.44
CA PRO A 125 -9.56 -3.03 13.99
C PRO A 125 -8.15 -2.49 13.73
N VAL A 126 -7.12 -3.06 14.37
CA VAL A 126 -5.73 -2.67 14.11
C VAL A 126 -5.27 -3.23 12.77
N LEU A 127 -5.53 -4.51 12.51
CA LEU A 127 -5.27 -5.18 11.24
C LEU A 127 -6.00 -4.50 10.09
N MET A 128 -7.30 -4.25 10.22
CA MET A 128 -8.07 -3.55 9.19
C MET A 128 -7.58 -2.12 8.98
N GLY A 129 -7.16 -1.45 10.06
CA GLY A 129 -6.47 -0.17 9.98
C GLY A 129 -5.16 -0.25 9.18
N MET A 130 -4.35 -1.29 9.39
CA MET A 130 -3.09 -1.47 8.66
C MET A 130 -3.32 -1.81 7.19
N VAL A 131 -4.35 -2.59 6.87
CA VAL A 131 -4.80 -2.83 5.49
C VAL A 131 -5.21 -1.50 4.85
N SER A 132 -5.99 -0.67 5.54
CA SER A 132 -6.36 0.66 5.03
C SER A 132 -5.14 1.56 4.80
N ALA A 133 -4.18 1.57 5.73
CA ALA A 133 -2.93 2.33 5.65
C ALA A 133 -2.06 1.92 4.45
N SER A 134 -2.13 0.65 4.04
CA SER A 134 -1.41 0.13 2.87
C SER A 134 -2.09 0.46 1.53
N HIS A 135 -3.22 1.16 1.52
CA HIS A 135 -3.85 1.58 0.27
C HIS A 135 -3.04 2.70 -0.44
N PRO A 136 -3.07 2.75 -1.79
CA PRO A 136 -2.37 3.78 -2.57
C PRO A 136 -2.74 5.22 -2.16
N SER A 137 -4.00 5.44 -1.77
CA SER A 137 -4.50 6.74 -1.31
C SER A 137 -3.88 7.21 0.01
N GLN A 138 -3.30 6.31 0.80
CA GLN A 138 -2.75 6.60 2.13
C GLN A 138 -1.22 6.58 2.16
N LEU A 139 -0.54 6.40 1.02
CA LEU A 139 0.92 6.27 0.95
C LEU A 139 1.70 7.42 1.60
N ALA A 140 1.21 8.65 1.49
CA ALA A 140 1.84 9.82 2.09
C ALA A 140 1.87 9.78 3.63
N GLN A 141 0.90 9.09 4.24
CA GLN A 141 0.74 8.99 5.70
C GLN A 141 1.01 7.58 6.23
N ARG A 142 1.30 6.63 5.34
CA ARG A 142 1.39 5.20 5.64
C ARG A 142 2.26 4.92 6.85
N ASP A 143 3.46 5.47 6.88
CA ASP A 143 4.43 5.15 7.93
C ASP A 143 3.96 5.62 9.32
N ALA A 144 3.45 6.85 9.38
CA ALA A 144 2.87 7.40 10.61
C ALA A 144 1.65 6.60 11.08
N LEU A 145 0.75 6.21 10.16
CA LEU A 145 -0.42 5.40 10.47
C LEU A 145 -0.03 4.00 10.96
N LEU A 146 0.89 3.32 10.26
CA LEU A 146 1.37 1.99 10.66
C LEU A 146 2.05 2.04 12.04
N ASN A 147 2.87 3.06 12.32
CA ASN A 147 3.49 3.22 13.62
C ASN A 147 2.42 3.43 14.72
N GLN A 148 1.46 4.33 14.50
CA GLN A 148 0.34 4.54 15.43
C GLN A 148 -0.47 3.26 15.66
N LEU A 149 -0.78 2.51 14.60
CA LEU A 149 -1.53 1.26 14.66
C LEU A 149 -0.76 0.18 15.41
N SER A 150 0.56 0.09 15.19
CA SER A 150 1.43 -0.88 15.88
C SER A 150 1.32 -0.74 17.40
N GLN A 151 1.18 0.49 17.90
CA GLN A 151 1.07 0.80 19.34
C GLN A 151 -0.20 0.26 19.98
N ARG A 152 -1.20 -0.10 19.18
CA ARG A 152 -2.49 -0.60 19.66
C ARG A 152 -2.61 -2.11 19.63
N ILE A 153 -1.60 -2.82 19.13
CA ILE A 153 -1.60 -4.29 19.07
C ILE A 153 -1.70 -4.87 20.48
N ARG A 154 -2.61 -5.82 20.65
CA ARG A 154 -2.79 -6.59 21.88
C ARG A 154 -2.12 -7.95 21.72
N CYS A 155 -1.51 -8.43 22.79
CA CYS A 155 -0.80 -9.72 22.82
C CYS A 155 -1.63 -10.84 23.45
N ASP A 156 -2.94 -10.61 23.67
CA ASP A 156 -3.85 -11.66 24.13
C ASP A 156 -3.84 -12.80 23.11
N GLY A 157 -3.30 -13.94 23.54
CA GLY A 157 -3.27 -15.15 22.77
C GLY A 157 -4.61 -15.84 22.88
N GLN A 158 -5.47 -15.68 21.88
CA GLN A 158 -6.56 -16.63 21.62
C GLN A 158 -6.00 -17.94 21.00
N GLY A 159 -4.88 -18.43 21.56
CA GLY A 159 -4.58 -19.85 21.63
C GLY A 159 -5.40 -20.40 22.79
N GLN A 160 -6.70 -20.60 22.54
CA GLN A 160 -7.55 -21.33 23.46
C GLN A 160 -7.13 -22.82 23.38
N PRO A 161 -6.92 -23.51 24.51
CA PRO A 161 -6.49 -24.90 24.54
C PRO A 161 -7.48 -25.85 23.84
#